data_AF-A0A479ZT83-F1
#
_entry.id   AF-A0A479ZT83-F1
#
_cell.length_a   1.000
_cell.length_b   1.000
_cell.length_c   1.000
_cell.angle_alpha   90.00
_cell.angle_beta   90.00
_cell.angle_gamma   90.00
#
_symmetry.space_group_name_H-M   'P 1'
#
loop_
_entity.id
_entity.type
_entity.pdbx_description
1 polymer ?
#
loop_
_entity_poly.entity_id
_entity_poly.type
_entity_poly.pdbx_seq_one_letter_code
_entity_poly.pdbx_strand_id
1 'polypeptide(L)'
;MINAEDYLALIKSLIALCPEVIGFTILREEVQVTKGLWRYRLTLKDRSFLEMFEFFEIQSEQVKIIKYSFHWQKDDRQLIKRFSVIVI
;
A
#
# COMPACT_ATOMS: atom_id res chain seq x y z
N MET A 1 -15.32 6.91 14.67
CA MET A 1 -15.66 5.85 13.71
C MET A 1 -14.64 5.94 12.59
N ILE A 2 -13.63 5.06 12.60
CA ILE A 2 -12.65 4.98 11.51
C ILE A 2 -13.35 4.32 10.32
N ASN A 3 -13.30 4.93 9.15
CA ASN A 3 -13.77 4.32 7.91
C ASN A 3 -12.58 4.00 6.99
N ALA A 4 -12.84 3.39 5.83
CA ALA A 4 -11.79 3.02 4.89
C ALA A 4 -11.04 4.24 4.32
N GLU A 5 -11.68 5.40 4.17
CA GLU A 5 -11.05 6.64 3.70
C GLU A 5 -10.06 7.18 4.72
N ASP A 6 -10.42 7.16 6.01
CA ASP A 6 -9.54 7.57 7.12
C ASP A 6 -8.25 6.74 7.14
N TYR A 7 -8.39 5.43 6.94
CA TYR A 7 -7.25 4.52 6.87
C TYR A 7 -6.34 4.83 5.67
N LEU A 8 -6.91 5.06 4.48
CA LEU A 8 -6.09 5.43 3.32
C LEU A 8 -5.42 6.79 3.47
N ALA A 9 -6.11 7.77 4.07
CA ALA A 9 -5.55 9.09 4.36
C ALA A 9 -4.36 9.01 5.33
N LEU A 10 -4.46 8.15 6.36
CA LEU A 10 -3.37 7.88 7.28
C LEU A 10 -2.14 7.35 6.53
N ILE A 11 -2.29 6.34 5.68
CA ILE A 11 -1.12 5.76 5.01
C ILE A 11 -0.54 6.73 3.98
N LYS A 12 -1.36 7.45 3.21
CA LYS A 12 -0.88 8.53 2.32
C LYS A 12 -0.04 9.56 3.10
N SER A 13 -0.45 9.90 4.31
CA SER A 13 0.31 10.80 5.19
C SER A 13 1.63 10.20 5.65
N LEU A 14 1.63 8.92 6.07
CA LEU A 14 2.86 8.22 6.46
C LEU A 14 3.86 8.11 5.30
N ILE A 15 3.38 7.86 4.08
CA ILE A 15 4.20 7.83 2.86
C ILE A 15 4.81 9.22 2.61
N ALA A 16 4.00 10.28 2.68
CA ALA A 16 4.45 11.65 2.43
C ALA A 16 5.50 12.12 3.46
N LEU A 17 5.44 11.60 4.69
CA LEU A 17 6.39 11.90 5.76
C LEU A 17 7.64 11.02 5.72
N CYS A 18 7.67 9.96 4.92
CA CYS A 18 8.79 9.04 4.86
C CYS A 18 9.93 9.63 4.00
N PRO A 19 11.10 9.94 4.59
CA PRO A 19 12.18 10.60 3.86
C PRO A 19 12.81 9.70 2.78
N GLU A 20 12.62 8.38 2.85
CA GLU A 20 13.15 7.44 1.86
C GLU A 20 12.32 7.39 0.57
N VAL A 21 11.08 7.93 0.60
CA VAL A 21 10.19 7.97 -0.56
C VAL A 21 10.40 9.28 -1.31
N ILE A 22 10.80 9.19 -2.56
CA ILE A 22 10.97 10.34 -3.47
C ILE A 22 9.88 10.43 -4.54
N GLY A 23 9.02 9.41 -4.63
CA GLY A 23 7.90 9.38 -5.55
C GLY A 23 6.79 8.46 -5.07
N PHE A 24 5.55 8.83 -5.36
CA PHE A 24 4.36 8.08 -5.02
C PHE A 24 3.40 8.09 -6.20
N THR A 25 2.88 6.92 -6.59
CA THR A 25 1.89 6.80 -7.66
C THR A 25 0.80 5.84 -7.24
N ILE A 26 -0.44 6.30 -7.27
CA ILE A 26 -1.61 5.43 -7.08
C ILE A 26 -1.87 4.71 -8.40
N LEU A 27 -1.87 3.38 -8.37
CA LEU A 27 -2.14 2.53 -9.54
C LEU A 27 -3.60 2.08 -9.58
N ARG A 28 -4.21 1.88 -8.41
CA ARG A 28 -5.64 1.55 -8.25
C ARG A 28 -6.08 1.92 -6.84
N GLU A 29 -7.26 2.52 -6.71
CA GLU A 29 -7.89 2.83 -5.42
C GLU A 29 -9.39 2.60 -5.55
N GLU A 30 -9.92 1.70 -4.73
CA GLU A 30 -11.33 1.39 -4.64
C GLU A 30 -11.72 1.37 -3.17
N VAL A 31 -12.64 2.25 -2.80
CA VAL A 31 -13.05 2.43 -1.40
C VAL A 31 -14.56 2.28 -1.29
N GLN A 32 -14.97 1.54 -0.28
CA GLN A 32 -16.35 1.47 0.21
C GLN A 32 -16.33 1.79 1.71
N VAL A 33 -17.51 1.98 2.31
CA VAL A 33 -17.62 2.43 3.72
C VAL A 33 -16.73 1.62 4.67
N THR A 34 -16.72 0.29 4.55
CA THR A 34 -16.01 -0.61 5.47
C THR A 34 -14.90 -1.42 4.81
N LYS A 35 -14.60 -1.24 3.51
CA LYS A 35 -13.56 -2.03 2.85
C LYS A 35 -12.88 -1.27 1.75
N GLY A 36 -11.66 -1.66 1.44
CA GLY A 36 -10.92 -1.05 0.34
C GLY A 36 -9.96 -2.00 -0.32
N LEU A 37 -9.70 -1.72 -1.59
CA LEU A 37 -8.62 -2.30 -2.37
C LEU A 37 -7.77 -1.15 -2.86
N TRP A 38 -6.47 -1.27 -2.66
CA TRP A 38 -5.57 -0.24 -3.15
C TRP A 38 -4.24 -0.82 -3.59
N ARG A 39 -3.71 -0.23 -4.65
CA ARG A 39 -2.44 -0.59 -5.26
C ARG A 39 -1.69 0.69 -5.56
N TYR A 40 -0.46 0.76 -5.08
CA TYR A 40 0.38 1.95 -5.25
C TYR A 40 1.83 1.55 -5.47
N ARG A 41 2.60 2.47 -6.01
CA ARG A 41 4.04 2.32 -6.20
C ARG A 41 4.77 3.47 -5.55
N LEU A 42 5.78 3.13 -4.76
CA LEU A 42 6.75 4.06 -4.21
C LEU A 42 8.02 4.02 -5.07
N THR A 43 8.61 5.18 -5.28
CA THR A 43 9.98 5.32 -5.77
C THR A 43 10.84 5.71 -4.58
N LEU A 44 11.87 4.92 -4.30
CA LEU A 44 12.78 5.15 -3.18
C LEU A 44 14.00 5.98 -3.62
N LYS A 45 14.76 6.53 -2.66
CA LYS A 45 15.98 7.32 -2.93
C LYS A 45 17.02 6.61 -3.79
N ASP A 46 17.16 5.30 -3.62
CA ASP A 46 18.05 4.44 -4.42
C ASP A 46 17.50 4.16 -5.84
N ARG A 47 16.39 4.83 -6.21
CA ARG A 47 15.64 4.68 -7.47
C ARG A 47 14.94 3.34 -7.64
N SER A 48 14.99 2.46 -6.63
CA SER A 48 14.21 1.25 -6.63
C SER A 48 12.72 1.56 -6.49
N PHE A 49 11.89 0.62 -6.95
CA PHE A 49 10.45 0.69 -6.92
C PHE A 49 9.88 -0.34 -5.94
N LEU A 50 9.03 0.11 -5.03
CA LEU A 50 8.22 -0.77 -4.19
C LEU A 50 6.76 -0.66 -4.61
N GLU A 51 6.26 -1.69 -5.26
CA GLU A 51 4.84 -1.79 -5.57
C GLU A 51 4.12 -2.57 -4.48
N MET A 52 3.03 -2.00 -3.98
CA MET A 52 2.22 -2.51 -2.89
C MET A 52 0.80 -2.77 -3.40
N PHE A 53 0.21 -3.86 -2.93
CA PHE A 53 -1.21 -4.18 -3.13
C PHE A 53 -1.77 -4.65 -1.80
N GLU A 54 -2.90 -4.08 -1.40
CA GLU A 54 -3.61 -4.52 -0.20
C GLU A 54 -5.13 -4.53 -0.43
N PHE A 55 -5.78 -5.49 0.18
CA PHE A 55 -7.22 -5.59 0.31
C PHE A 55 -7.55 -5.72 1.79
N PHE A 56 -8.38 -4.82 2.30
CA PHE A 56 -8.64 -4.67 3.72
C PHE A 56 -10.12 -4.41 4.01
N GLU A 57 -10.50 -4.67 5.25
CA GLU A 57 -11.82 -4.37 5.80
C GLU A 57 -11.68 -3.71 7.16
N ILE A 58 -12.61 -2.84 7.50
CA ILE A 58 -12.77 -2.23 8.81
C ILE A 58 -13.78 -3.08 9.58
N GLN A 59 -13.32 -3.76 10.62
CA GLN A 59 -14.15 -4.55 11.53
C GLN A 59 -13.92 -4.06 12.95
N SER A 60 -15.01 -3.74 13.68
CA SER A 60 -14.93 -3.27 15.07
C SER A 60 -13.94 -2.10 15.27
N GLU A 61 -13.99 -1.13 14.36
CA GLU A 61 -13.09 0.05 14.31
C GLU A 61 -11.60 -0.27 14.11
N GLN A 62 -11.27 -1.50 13.70
CA GLN A 62 -9.90 -1.93 13.39
C GLN A 62 -9.77 -2.29 11.93
N VAL A 63 -8.59 -2.02 11.37
CA VAL A 63 -8.27 -2.44 10.00
C VAL A 63 -7.78 -3.88 10.02
N LYS A 64 -8.49 -4.75 9.30
CA LYS A 64 -8.12 -6.13 9.04
C LYS A 64 -7.61 -6.25 7.61
N ILE A 65 -6.33 -6.57 7.46
CA ILE A 65 -5.75 -6.88 6.15
C ILE A 65 -6.16 -8.31 5.75
N ILE A 66 -6.93 -8.42 4.67
CA ILE A 66 -7.40 -9.71 4.14
C ILE A 66 -6.35 -10.29 3.21
N LYS A 67 -5.75 -9.45 2.36
CA LYS A 67 -4.72 -9.86 1.41
C LYS A 67 -3.74 -8.73 1.21
N TYR A 68 -2.46 -9.07 1.17
CA TYR A 68 -1.45 -8.10 0.74
C TYR A 68 -0.32 -8.76 -0.04
N SER A 69 0.31 -7.97 -0.88
CA SER A 69 1.53 -8.35 -1.56
C SER A 69 2.39 -7.13 -1.82
N PHE A 70 3.69 -7.35 -1.87
CA PHE A 70 4.62 -6.33 -2.33
C PHE A 70 5.66 -6.91 -3.29
N HIS A 71 6.11 -6.04 -4.18
CA HIS A 71 7.13 -6.32 -5.17
C HIS A 71 8.14 -5.20 -5.15
N TRP A 72 9.35 -5.52 -4.72
CA TRP A 72 10.47 -4.60 -4.67
C TRP A 72 11.41 -4.90 -5.84
N GLN A 73 11.64 -3.90 -6.68
CA GLN A 73 12.45 -4.00 -7.89
C GLN A 73 13.46 -2.86 -7.95
N LYS A 74 14.62 -3.09 -8.56
CA LYS A 74 15.57 -2.04 -8.94
C LYS A 74 14.98 -1.13 -10.04
N ASP A 75 15.68 -0.05 -10.33
CA ASP A 75 15.34 0.88 -11.41
C ASP A 75 15.32 0.21 -12.79
N ASP A 76 16.18 -0.78 -13.01
CA ASP A 76 16.22 -1.65 -14.18
C ASP A 76 15.15 -2.78 -14.19
N ARG A 77 14.21 -2.74 -13.24
CA ARG A 77 13.14 -3.73 -13.01
C ARG A 77 13.60 -5.12 -12.54
N GLN A 78 14.87 -5.32 -12.22
CA GLN A 78 15.31 -6.56 -11.58
C GLN A 78 14.64 -6.71 -10.22
N LEU A 79 14.06 -7.88 -9.98
CA LEU A 79 13.37 -8.18 -8.73
C LEU A 79 14.37 -8.32 -7.58
N ILE A 80 14.23 -7.48 -6.55
CA ILE A 80 14.97 -7.60 -5.28
C ILE A 80 14.23 -8.59 -4.39
N LYS A 81 12.93 -8.37 -4.19
CA LYS A 81 12.11 -9.20 -3.31
C LYS A 81 10.66 -9.16 -3.73
N ARG A 82 9.97 -10.28 -3.58
CA ARG A 82 8.51 -10.37 -3.69
C ARG A 82 7.97 -11.09 -2.48
N PHE A 83 6.84 -10.62 -1.98
CA PHE A 83 6.11 -11.29 -0.92
C PHE A 83 4.62 -11.21 -1.19
N SER A 84 3.88 -12.24 -0.81
CA SER A 84 2.44 -12.31 -0.99
C SER A 84 1.85 -13.14 0.13
N VAL A 85 0.87 -12.59 0.84
CA VAL A 85 0.12 -13.28 1.88
C VAL A 85 -1.36 -13.17 1.58
N ILE A 86 -2.01 -14.31 1.68
CA ILE A 86 -3.47 -14.41 1.72
C ILE A 86 -3.78 -14.80 3.16
N VAL A 87 -4.48 -13.93 3.89
CA VAL A 87 -4.99 -14.25 5.21
C VAL A 87 -6.36 -14.89 4.99
N ILE A 88 -6.41 -16.22 5.09
CA ILE A 88 -7.62 -17.03 4.89
C ILE A 88 -8.44 -17.06 6.18
#